data_AF-A0AA37Q6C3-F1
#
_entry.id   AF-A0AA37Q6C3-F1
#
_cell.length_a   1.000
_cell.length_b   1.000
_cell.length_c   1.000
_cell.angle_alpha   90.00
_cell.angle_beta   90.00
_cell.angle_gamma   90.00
#
_symmetry.space_group_name_H-M   'P 1'
#
loop_
_entity.id
_entity.type
_entity.pdbx_description
1 polymer ?
#
loop_
_entity_poly.entity_id
_entity_poly.type
_entity_poly.pdbx_seq_one_letter_code
_entity_poly.pdbx_strand_id
1 'polypeptide(L)'
;MTDLKPITQAGIPRALQKAERYRLLNDSSAAESICLDVLEVEPDNQPALVMLLLSITDQFSGGHSEGVLRAQALLPRLRDEYKRAYYHGIICERRAKARLGGHTLGAEDAATEWLREAMHWYEQAEAMRPAGEDEAILRWNTCARVLSRFGASRAAREYEPVLDD
;
A
#
# COMPACT_ATOMS: atom_id res chain seq x y z
N MET A 1 -24.39 10.07 -17.28
CA MET A 1 -23.69 8.92 -16.68
C MET A 1 -24.14 7.69 -17.42
N THR A 2 -23.21 6.81 -17.78
CA THR A 2 -23.53 5.53 -18.43
C THR A 2 -23.74 4.49 -17.35
N ASP A 3 -24.84 3.73 -17.40
CA ASP A 3 -25.09 2.66 -16.44
C ASP A 3 -24.09 1.50 -16.65
N LEU A 4 -23.48 1.04 -15.57
CA LEU A 4 -22.57 -0.10 -15.59
C LEU A 4 -23.37 -1.40 -15.75
N LYS A 5 -22.84 -2.33 -16.54
CA LYS A 5 -23.43 -3.66 -16.71
C LYS A 5 -22.95 -4.56 -15.56
N PRO A 6 -23.84 -5.10 -14.72
CA PRO A 6 -23.43 -5.93 -13.60
C PRO A 6 -22.83 -7.25 -14.09
N ILE A 7 -21.79 -7.72 -13.41
CA ILE A 7 -21.29 -9.08 -13.59
C ILE A 7 -22.23 -10.08 -12.91
N THR A 8 -22.15 -11.35 -13.29
CA THR A 8 -22.89 -12.42 -12.60
C THR A 8 -22.11 -12.91 -11.38
N GLN A 9 -22.81 -13.38 -10.35
CA GLN A 9 -22.18 -14.00 -9.18
C GLN A 9 -21.27 -15.17 -9.56
N ALA A 10 -21.68 -15.99 -10.54
CA ALA A 10 -20.86 -17.09 -11.08
C ALA A 10 -19.57 -16.60 -11.79
N GLY A 11 -19.52 -15.34 -12.21
CA GLY A 11 -18.35 -14.73 -12.86
C GLY A 11 -17.27 -14.25 -11.87
N ILE A 12 -17.60 -14.09 -10.58
CA ILE A 12 -16.70 -13.52 -9.56
C ILE A 12 -15.34 -14.23 -9.49
N PRO A 13 -15.24 -15.57 -9.45
CA PRO A 13 -13.93 -16.24 -9.36
C PRO A 13 -13.01 -15.91 -10.53
N ARG A 14 -13.56 -15.82 -11.75
CA ARG A 14 -12.81 -15.48 -12.97
C ARG A 14 -12.43 -14.01 -13.00
N ALA A 15 -13.29 -13.13 -12.50
CA ALA A 15 -13.01 -11.70 -12.35
C ALA A 15 -11.81 -11.48 -11.41
N LEU A 16 -11.79 -12.12 -10.24
CA LEU A 16 -10.69 -12.01 -9.28
C LEU A 16 -9.34 -12.49 -9.86
N GLN A 17 -9.31 -13.63 -10.55
CA GLN A 17 -8.10 -14.10 -11.24
C GLN A 17 -7.60 -13.09 -12.29
N LYS A 18 -8.54 -12.43 -12.99
CA LYS A 18 -8.20 -11.41 -13.99
C LYS A 18 -7.65 -10.14 -13.33
N ALA A 19 -8.23 -9.70 -12.21
CA ALA A 19 -7.72 -8.57 -11.44
C ALA A 19 -6.29 -8.81 -10.93
N GLU A 20 -6.02 -10.00 -10.38
CA GLU A 20 -4.67 -10.40 -9.97
C GLU A 20 -3.69 -10.34 -11.15
N ARG A 21 -4.04 -10.92 -12.29
CA ARG A 21 -3.21 -10.90 -13.50
C ARG A 21 -2.94 -9.48 -13.99
N TYR A 22 -3.93 -8.59 -13.95
CA TYR A 22 -3.74 -7.20 -14.34
C TYR A 22 -2.79 -6.45 -13.40
N ARG A 23 -2.88 -6.64 -12.08
CA ARG A 23 -1.89 -6.08 -11.15
C ARG A 23 -0.48 -6.59 -11.41
N LEU A 24 -0.30 -7.89 -11.68
CA LEU A 24 1.01 -8.46 -12.03
C LEU A 24 1.59 -7.88 -13.34
N LEU A 25 0.74 -7.37 -14.23
CA LEU A 25 1.12 -6.66 -15.46
C LEU A 25 1.22 -5.14 -15.27
N ASN A 26 1.19 -4.65 -14.02
CA ASN A 26 1.15 -3.22 -13.64
C ASN A 26 -0.07 -2.44 -14.18
N ASP A 27 -1.16 -3.12 -14.55
CA ASP A 27 -2.43 -2.48 -14.92
C ASP A 27 -3.37 -2.41 -13.71
N SER A 28 -2.96 -1.62 -12.71
CA SER A 28 -3.66 -1.52 -11.43
C SER A 28 -5.02 -0.83 -11.55
N SER A 29 -5.20 0.08 -12.51
CA SER A 29 -6.49 0.74 -12.75
C SER A 29 -7.53 -0.23 -13.30
N ALA A 30 -7.14 -1.16 -14.20
CA ALA A 30 -8.04 -2.22 -14.66
C ALA A 30 -8.37 -3.21 -13.54
N ALA A 31 -7.40 -3.54 -12.68
CA ALA A 31 -7.65 -4.39 -11.52
C ALA A 31 -8.60 -3.73 -10.51
N GLU A 32 -8.44 -2.44 -10.23
CA GLU A 32 -9.35 -1.65 -9.40
C GLU A 32 -10.77 -1.70 -9.94
N SER A 33 -10.95 -1.43 -11.25
CA SER A 33 -12.26 -1.46 -11.90
C SER A 33 -12.95 -2.81 -11.71
N ILE A 34 -12.24 -3.92 -11.90
CA ILE A 34 -12.81 -5.26 -11.72
C ILE A 34 -13.20 -5.50 -10.25
N CYS A 35 -12.40 -5.05 -9.29
CA CYS A 35 -12.72 -5.24 -7.88
C CYS A 35 -13.97 -4.46 -7.46
N LEU A 36 -14.19 -3.26 -8.04
CA LEU A 36 -15.43 -2.50 -7.84
C LEU A 36 -16.65 -3.27 -8.38
N ASP A 37 -16.55 -3.86 -9.58
CA ASP A 37 -17.63 -4.67 -10.15
C ASP A 37 -17.96 -5.90 -9.27
N VAL A 38 -16.94 -6.55 -8.70
CA VAL A 38 -17.13 -7.67 -7.77
C VAL A 38 -17.82 -7.21 -6.48
N LEU A 39 -17.40 -6.08 -5.91
CA LEU A 39 -17.95 -5.57 -4.65
C LEU A 39 -19.35 -4.98 -4.78
N GLU A 40 -19.77 -4.59 -5.99
CA GLU A 40 -21.17 -4.23 -6.27
C GLU A 40 -22.09 -5.45 -6.16
N VAL A 41 -21.63 -6.62 -6.59
CA VAL A 41 -22.40 -7.88 -6.54
C VAL A 41 -22.28 -8.55 -5.16
N GLU A 42 -21.08 -8.55 -4.58
CA GLU A 42 -20.78 -9.17 -3.29
C GLU A 42 -19.98 -8.21 -2.40
N PRO A 43 -20.66 -7.30 -1.65
CA PRO A 43 -20.01 -6.22 -0.90
C PRO A 43 -19.03 -6.68 0.19
N ASP A 44 -19.16 -7.93 0.68
CA ASP A 44 -18.29 -8.47 1.73
C ASP A 44 -17.28 -9.50 1.20
N ASN A 45 -17.01 -9.49 -0.11
CA ASN A 45 -16.00 -10.35 -0.71
C ASN A 45 -14.59 -9.94 -0.25
N GLN A 46 -14.07 -10.65 0.77
CA GLN A 46 -12.80 -10.34 1.41
C GLN A 46 -11.59 -10.34 0.43
N PRO A 47 -11.45 -11.29 -0.50
CA PRO A 47 -10.43 -11.22 -1.55
C PRO A 47 -10.52 -9.95 -2.42
N ALA A 48 -11.73 -9.54 -2.82
CA ALA A 48 -11.92 -8.33 -3.62
C ALA A 48 -11.55 -7.05 -2.85
N LEU A 49 -11.87 -6.97 -1.55
CA LEU A 49 -11.49 -5.84 -0.70
C LEU A 49 -9.96 -5.68 -0.60
N VAL A 50 -9.26 -6.79 -0.37
CA VAL A 50 -7.79 -6.81 -0.35
C VAL A 50 -7.22 -6.41 -1.71
N MET A 51 -7.73 -7.01 -2.80
CA MET A 51 -7.25 -6.72 -4.14
C MET A 51 -7.50 -5.26 -4.54
N LEU A 52 -8.65 -4.68 -4.16
CA LEU A 52 -8.98 -3.28 -4.37
C LEU A 52 -8.01 -2.36 -3.61
N LEU A 53 -7.78 -2.61 -2.32
CA LEU A 53 -6.83 -1.84 -1.51
C LEU A 53 -5.43 -1.85 -2.12
N LEU A 54 -4.97 -3.04 -2.52
CA LEU A 54 -3.66 -3.20 -3.13
C LEU A 54 -3.59 -2.51 -4.51
N SER A 55 -4.63 -2.59 -5.33
CA SER A 55 -4.70 -1.89 -6.63
C SER A 55 -4.67 -0.38 -6.49
N ILE A 56 -5.39 0.17 -5.51
CA ILE A 56 -5.40 1.62 -5.21
C ILE A 56 -4.01 2.07 -4.75
N THR A 57 -3.38 1.31 -3.85
CA THR A 57 -2.05 1.66 -3.32
C THR A 57 -0.93 1.50 -4.34
N ASP A 58 -1.08 0.62 -5.34
CA ASP A 58 -0.15 0.53 -6.49
C ASP A 58 -0.15 1.82 -7.33
N GLN A 59 -1.22 2.64 -7.27
CA GLN A 59 -1.39 3.86 -8.07
C GLN A 59 -0.91 5.15 -7.36
N PHE A 60 -0.38 5.06 -6.13
CA PHE A 60 0.00 6.26 -5.35
C PHE A 60 1.07 7.14 -6.01
N SER A 61 1.96 6.58 -6.85
CA SER A 61 2.95 7.35 -7.61
C SER A 61 2.33 8.31 -8.63
N GLY A 62 1.06 8.13 -8.99
CA GLY A 62 0.33 9.04 -9.88
C GLY A 62 -0.15 10.35 -9.26
N GLY A 63 0.17 10.64 -7.99
CA GLY A 63 -0.13 11.92 -7.34
C GLY A 63 -1.56 12.08 -6.80
N HIS A 64 -2.36 11.01 -6.76
CA HIS A 64 -3.74 11.06 -6.30
C HIS A 64 -3.81 10.96 -4.76
N SER A 65 -3.87 12.11 -4.08
CA SER A 65 -4.04 12.19 -2.62
C SER A 65 -5.30 11.47 -2.11
N GLU A 66 -6.35 11.43 -2.94
CA GLU A 66 -7.60 10.71 -2.66
C GLU A 66 -7.42 9.20 -2.53
N GLY A 67 -6.41 8.62 -3.19
CA GLY A 67 -6.15 7.18 -3.15
C GLY A 67 -5.86 6.69 -1.74
N VAL A 68 -5.16 7.48 -0.92
CA VAL A 68 -4.84 7.12 0.48
C VAL A 68 -6.12 6.99 1.29
N LEU A 69 -7.02 7.98 1.19
CA LEU A 69 -8.30 7.98 1.90
C LEU A 69 -9.18 6.81 1.46
N ARG A 70 -9.24 6.54 0.15
CA ARG A 70 -10.00 5.42 -0.41
C ARG A 70 -9.47 4.07 0.08
N ALA A 71 -8.15 3.89 0.13
CA ALA A 71 -7.54 2.66 0.64
C ALA A 71 -7.79 2.48 2.15
N GLN A 72 -7.65 3.54 2.94
CA GLN A 72 -7.91 3.51 4.39
C GLN A 72 -9.37 3.18 4.71
N ALA A 73 -10.32 3.69 3.92
CA ALA A 73 -11.74 3.42 4.08
C ALA A 73 -12.12 1.94 3.89
N LEU A 74 -11.25 1.12 3.27
CA LEU A 74 -11.46 -0.32 3.11
C LEU A 74 -11.04 -1.12 4.34
N LEU A 75 -10.12 -0.60 5.18
CA LEU A 75 -9.57 -1.34 6.33
C LEU A 75 -10.66 -1.82 7.31
N PRO A 76 -11.67 -1.01 7.70
CA PRO A 76 -12.71 -1.47 8.62
C PRO A 76 -13.58 -2.62 8.07
N ARG A 77 -13.55 -2.85 6.75
CA ARG A 77 -14.31 -3.92 6.09
C ARG A 77 -13.57 -5.25 6.06
N LEU A 78 -12.28 -5.27 6.40
CA LEU A 78 -11.52 -6.50 6.52
C LEU A 78 -11.83 -7.17 7.85
N ARG A 79 -12.31 -8.42 7.81
CA ARG A 79 -12.75 -9.17 9.00
C ARG A 79 -11.57 -9.61 9.89
N ASP A 80 -10.41 -9.79 9.29
CA ASP A 80 -9.20 -10.31 9.93
C ASP A 80 -8.37 -9.15 10.51
N GLU A 81 -8.15 -9.17 11.83
CA GLU A 81 -7.37 -8.17 12.56
C GLU A 81 -5.90 -8.09 12.12
N TYR A 82 -5.28 -9.26 11.87
CA TYR A 82 -3.94 -9.32 11.33
C TYR A 82 -3.88 -8.62 9.98
N LYS A 83 -4.81 -8.92 9.08
CA LYS A 83 -4.87 -8.27 7.76
C LYS A 83 -5.13 -6.78 7.85
N ARG A 84 -5.98 -6.32 8.78
CA ARG A 84 -6.21 -4.89 9.01
C ARG A 84 -4.92 -4.16 9.35
N ALA A 85 -4.16 -4.65 10.34
CA ALA A 85 -2.87 -4.07 10.70
C ALA A 85 -1.86 -4.15 9.55
N TYR A 86 -1.74 -5.33 8.92
CA TYR A 86 -0.80 -5.55 7.82
C TYR A 86 -1.05 -4.62 6.62
N TYR A 87 -2.29 -4.52 6.15
CA TYR A 87 -2.61 -3.66 5.02
C TYR A 87 -2.60 -2.17 5.37
N HIS A 88 -2.81 -1.79 6.63
CA HIS A 88 -2.55 -0.41 7.07
C HIS A 88 -1.06 -0.07 6.94
N GLY A 89 -0.17 -0.99 7.33
CA GLY A 89 1.27 -0.86 7.10
C GLY A 89 1.62 -0.67 5.62
N ILE A 90 1.01 -1.45 4.74
CA ILE A 90 1.22 -1.34 3.27
C ILE A 90 0.80 0.03 2.74
N ILE A 91 -0.32 0.59 3.21
CA ILE A 91 -0.77 1.93 2.81
C ILE A 91 0.29 2.97 3.16
N CYS A 92 0.78 2.96 4.41
CA CYS A 92 1.80 3.91 4.88
C CYS A 92 3.13 3.74 4.12
N GLU A 93 3.60 2.49 3.94
CA GLU A 93 4.83 2.17 3.21
C GLU A 93 4.78 2.65 1.75
N ARG A 94 3.69 2.36 1.03
CA ARG A 94 3.53 2.74 -0.38
C ARG A 94 3.35 4.24 -0.53
N ARG A 95 2.69 4.91 0.42
CA ARG A 95 2.59 6.38 0.45
C ARG A 95 3.96 7.03 0.61
N ALA A 96 4.78 6.51 1.52
CA ALA A 96 6.17 6.97 1.68
C ALA A 96 6.98 6.77 0.40
N LYS A 97 6.92 5.58 -0.21
CA LYS A 97 7.64 5.28 -1.47
C LYS A 97 7.21 6.20 -2.62
N ALA A 98 5.91 6.44 -2.79
CA ALA A 98 5.41 7.35 -3.81
C ALA A 98 5.94 8.78 -3.62
N ARG A 99 6.01 9.25 -2.36
CA ARG A 99 6.54 10.57 -2.02
C ARG A 99 8.03 10.71 -2.29
N LEU A 100 8.80 9.65 -2.03
CA LEU A 100 10.25 9.59 -2.30
C LEU A 100 10.58 9.49 -3.79
N GLY A 101 9.70 8.88 -4.59
CA GLY A 101 9.84 8.85 -6.05
C GLY A 101 9.56 10.20 -6.72
N GLY A 102 8.84 11.11 -6.05
CA GLY A 102 8.64 12.48 -6.52
C GLY A 102 9.83 13.37 -6.16
N HIS A 103 10.37 14.11 -7.14
CA HIS A 103 11.47 15.07 -6.95
C HIS A 103 11.04 16.34 -6.19
N THR A 104 10.36 16.20 -5.04
CA THR A 104 9.91 17.33 -4.22
C THR A 104 10.87 17.56 -3.04
N LEU A 105 11.36 18.78 -2.88
CA LEU A 105 12.14 19.21 -1.71
C LEU A 105 11.31 19.03 -0.43
N GLY A 106 11.91 18.51 0.65
CA GLY A 106 11.21 18.22 1.92
C GLY A 106 10.31 16.98 1.90
N ALA A 107 10.37 16.17 0.83
CA ALA A 107 9.67 14.87 0.76
C ALA A 107 10.19 13.83 1.78
N GLU A 108 11.43 13.99 2.25
CA GLU A 108 12.14 13.01 3.09
C GLU A 108 11.54 12.92 4.51
N ASP A 109 11.16 14.04 5.14
CA ASP A 109 10.63 14.04 6.52
C ASP A 109 9.26 13.35 6.60
N ALA A 110 8.33 13.74 5.74
CA ALA A 110 7.00 13.12 5.67
C ALA A 110 7.08 11.62 5.30
N ALA A 111 7.99 11.26 4.38
CA ALA A 111 8.21 9.86 4.04
C ALA A 111 8.80 9.06 5.22
N THR A 112 9.70 9.66 5.99
CA THR A 112 10.28 9.07 7.20
C THR A 112 9.19 8.81 8.24
N GLU A 113 8.29 9.77 8.47
CA GLU A 113 7.16 9.60 9.38
C GLU A 113 6.24 8.45 8.95
N TRP A 114 5.83 8.40 7.68
CA TRP A 114 4.98 7.32 7.16
C TRP A 114 5.68 5.95 7.17
N LEU A 115 7.01 5.89 7.01
CA LEU A 115 7.75 4.64 7.17
C LEU A 115 7.75 4.16 8.63
N ARG A 116 7.87 5.06 9.61
CA ARG A 116 7.75 4.70 11.03
C ARG A 116 6.32 4.26 11.38
N GLU A 117 5.32 4.94 10.83
CA GLU A 117 3.93 4.52 10.97
C GLU A 117 3.71 3.11 10.38
N ALA A 118 4.25 2.84 9.19
CA ALA A 118 4.20 1.50 8.59
C ALA A 118 4.83 0.44 9.50
N MET A 119 6.01 0.74 10.08
CA MET A 119 6.69 -0.16 11.02
C MET A 119 5.84 -0.44 12.26
N HIS A 120 5.22 0.59 12.85
CA HIS A 120 4.32 0.41 14.00
C HIS A 120 3.17 -0.56 13.66
N TRP A 121 2.55 -0.40 12.49
CA TRP A 121 1.49 -1.32 12.05
C TRP A 121 1.98 -2.73 11.78
N TYR A 122 3.18 -2.88 11.22
CA TYR A 122 3.79 -4.19 11.02
C TYR A 122 4.13 -4.88 12.35
N GLU A 123 4.54 -4.14 13.38
CA GLU A 123 4.73 -4.70 14.74
C GLU A 123 3.41 -5.21 15.33
N GLN A 124 2.31 -4.47 15.16
CA GLN A 124 0.99 -4.94 15.57
C GLN A 124 0.57 -6.20 14.80
N ALA A 125 0.79 -6.22 13.48
CA ALA A 125 0.52 -7.40 12.66
C ALA A 125 1.38 -8.59 13.08
N GLU A 126 2.68 -8.39 13.34
CA GLU A 126 3.57 -9.45 13.81
C GLU A 126 3.09 -10.06 15.13
N ALA A 127 2.54 -9.27 16.05
CA ALA A 127 2.03 -9.78 17.32
C ALA A 127 0.81 -10.73 17.15
N MET A 128 0.08 -10.61 16.04
CA MET A 128 -1.12 -11.39 15.72
C MET A 128 -0.89 -12.48 14.66
N ARG A 129 0.34 -12.60 14.13
CA ARG A 129 0.58 -13.41 12.92
C ARG A 129 0.35 -14.91 13.17
N PRO A 130 -0.16 -15.64 12.16
CA PRO A 130 -0.09 -17.10 12.15
C PRO A 130 1.37 -17.60 12.22
N ALA A 131 1.56 -18.80 12.77
CA ALA A 131 2.88 -19.42 12.83
C ALA A 131 3.47 -19.60 11.42
N GLY A 132 4.67 -19.07 11.19
CA GLY A 132 5.38 -19.13 9.90
C GLY A 132 5.04 -18.01 8.91
N GLU A 133 4.12 -17.09 9.25
CA GLU A 133 3.73 -15.97 8.38
C GLU A 133 4.62 -14.74 8.60
N ASP A 134 5.85 -14.76 8.09
CA ASP A 134 6.85 -13.71 8.35
C ASP A 134 6.70 -12.45 7.47
N GLU A 135 5.61 -12.33 6.69
CA GLU A 135 5.41 -11.20 5.78
C GLU A 135 5.50 -9.84 6.48
N ALA A 136 4.88 -9.67 7.66
CA ALA A 136 4.95 -8.43 8.43
C ALA A 136 6.40 -8.07 8.82
N ILE A 137 7.20 -9.06 9.23
CA ILE A 137 8.62 -8.87 9.60
C ILE A 137 9.45 -8.47 8.36
N LEU A 138 9.24 -9.14 7.23
CA LEU A 138 9.94 -8.82 5.98
C LEU A 138 9.66 -7.38 5.53
N ARG A 139 8.42 -6.92 5.70
CA ARG A 139 8.00 -5.55 5.40
C ARG A 139 8.61 -4.54 6.38
N TRP A 140 8.56 -4.81 7.68
CA TRP A 140 9.22 -4.00 8.70
C TRP A 140 10.71 -3.83 8.40
N ASN A 141 11.40 -4.93 8.08
CA ASN A 141 12.82 -4.92 7.72
C ASN A 141 13.10 -4.09 6.47
N THR A 142 12.16 -4.07 5.52
CA THR A 142 12.26 -3.21 4.33
C THR A 142 12.19 -1.74 4.72
N CYS A 143 11.24 -1.34 5.57
CA CYS A 143 11.14 0.02 6.08
C CYS A 143 12.40 0.44 6.85
N ALA A 144 12.89 -0.42 7.75
CA ALA A 144 14.11 -0.17 8.53
C ALA A 144 15.32 0.11 7.62
N ARG A 145 15.55 -0.73 6.60
CA ARG A 145 16.65 -0.53 5.63
C ARG A 145 16.52 0.78 4.86
N VAL A 146 15.30 1.19 4.50
CA VAL A 146 15.06 2.46 3.80
C VAL A 146 15.39 3.64 4.72
N LEU A 147 14.92 3.62 5.96
CA LEU A 147 15.20 4.66 6.96
C LEU A 147 16.70 4.80 7.26
N SER A 148 17.42 3.68 7.40
CA SER A 148 18.88 3.71 7.61
C SER A 148 19.62 4.40 6.46
N ARG A 149 19.19 4.19 5.21
CA ARG A 149 19.79 4.86 4.04
C ARG A 149 19.57 6.36 4.07
N PHE A 150 18.39 6.83 4.46
CA PHE A 150 18.12 8.27 4.60
C PHE A 150 18.92 8.90 5.74
N GLY A 151 19.01 8.23 6.89
CA GLY A 151 19.84 8.69 8.00
C GLY A 151 21.31 8.88 7.60
N ALA A 152 21.88 7.90 6.89
CA ALA A 152 23.24 7.98 6.38
C ALA A 152 23.44 9.11 5.36
N SER A 153 22.50 9.26 4.41
CA SER A 153 22.57 10.34 3.41
C SER A 153 22.48 11.73 4.04
N ARG A 154 21.66 11.89 5.08
CA ARG A 154 21.53 13.18 5.78
C ARG A 154 22.81 13.53 6.55
N ALA A 155 23.37 12.58 7.28
CA ALA A 155 24.64 12.78 7.99
C ALA A 155 25.80 13.14 7.05
N ALA A 156 25.84 12.56 5.84
CA ALA A 156 26.85 12.90 4.83
C ALA A 156 26.70 14.34 4.30
N ARG A 157 25.47 14.83 4.11
CA ARG A 157 25.20 16.22 3.67
C ARG A 157 25.56 17.24 4.76
N GLU A 158 25.35 16.89 6.03
CA GLU A 158 25.70 17.76 7.17
C GLU A 158 27.21 17.84 7.41
N TYR A 159 28.00 16.89 6.90
CA TYR A 159 29.45 16.81 7.06
C TYR A 159 30.24 17.44 5.90
N GLU A 160 29.64 18.23 5.00
CA GLU A 160 30.38 18.85 3.90
C GLU A 160 31.42 19.85 4.47
N PRO A 161 32.73 19.55 4.43
CA PRO A 161 33.72 20.41 5.06
C PRO A 161 33.80 21.71 4.25
N VAL A 162 33.73 22.85 4.95
CA VAL A 162 34.03 24.14 4.34
C VAL A 162 35.46 24.05 3.84
N LEU A 163 35.64 24.05 2.53
CA LEU A 163 36.96 24.24 1.92
C LEU A 163 37.33 25.70 2.20
N ASP A 164 38.22 25.92 3.16
CA ASP A 164 38.87 27.22 3.34
C ASP A 164 39.76 27.48 2.11
N ASP A 165 39.43 28.52 1.33
CA ASP A 165 40.26 29.12 0.27
C ASP A 165 41.32 30.05 0.86
#